data_AF-A0A960NNC9-F1
#
_entry.id   AF-A0A960NNC9-F1
#
_cell.length_a   1.000
_cell.length_b   1.000
_cell.length_c   1.000
_cell.angle_alpha   90.00
_cell.angle_beta   90.00
_cell.angle_gamma   90.00
#
_symmetry.space_group_name_H-M   'P 1'
#
loop_
_entity.id
_entity.type
_entity.pdbx_description
1 polymer ?
#
loop_
_entity_poly.entity_id
_entity_poly.type
_entity_poly.pdbx_seq_one_letter_code
_entity_poly.pdbx_strand_id
1 'polypeptide(L)'
;WFALVVMILVIALSTLISEDLACIGAGLMVAKGILGYAPAAFAAFLGIFLGDLLLFYCGRWLGRSALQRKPLCWLIREEAIQESTAWFTRRGPMVILLSRFLPGSRLPTFFAAGMLHTRVWSFALYFLVAGVIWAPFLVWLSSELGDSLLTLFAEYKLVTMGAVLAAAAVIWLVIQLLIPSFTFKGRRRLVSKWRRLTRWEFWPLWAFYPPVLLWIGWLAIRYRGLHVMLSVNPAMPLGGLIGESKKAILDQIALGDRWVAAYQQIPGTLTAEEKEAAVMAFLDGHGISFPVVLKPDQGQRGQGVAVVRSQSQVSAYFAKPRGDTLVQRYVPGYEVGVFYYRMPGMARGRIFSITEKRFPVVIGDGRHDLEYLILKDERAVYMAGYLLSAHRDSLKRILDEGEPYTLVELGTHCRGAVFQDGIWLKTPALERAMDEIAQSCKGFYFGRFDLRCPNLEDLKAGMNFKVIELNGLTSEATHIYNPGNTLWYAYGVLFKQWAIAFRIGQRNLRDGVRRERVRDAIKQWLAFQRAPEVR
;
A
#
# COMPACT_ATOMS: atom_id res chain seq x y z
N TRP A 1 29.86 -34.13 -36.82
CA TRP A 1 29.95 -34.33 -35.36
C TRP A 1 30.16 -33.03 -34.59
N PHE A 2 31.25 -32.28 -34.80
CA PHE A 2 31.49 -31.03 -34.06
C PHE A 2 30.35 -30.00 -34.16
N ALA A 3 29.85 -29.72 -35.37
CA ALA A 3 28.72 -28.82 -35.59
C ALA A 3 27.42 -29.25 -34.87
N LEU A 4 27.18 -30.56 -34.79
CA LEU A 4 26.01 -31.12 -34.08
C LEU A 4 26.09 -30.84 -32.57
N VAL A 5 27.27 -31.05 -31.98
CA VAL A 5 27.52 -30.77 -30.55
C VAL A 5 27.37 -29.28 -30.25
N VAL A 6 27.90 -28.42 -31.12
CA VAL A 6 27.74 -26.96 -30.98
C VAL A 6 26.27 -26.55 -31.04
N MET A 7 25.49 -27.07 -31.98
CA MET A 7 24.06 -26.78 -32.07
C MET A 7 23.29 -27.26 -30.84
N ILE A 8 23.59 -28.45 -30.34
CA ILE A 8 22.99 -28.98 -29.09
C ILE A 8 23.30 -28.06 -27.92
N LEU A 9 24.55 -27.62 -27.77
CA LEU A 9 24.96 -26.70 -26.70
C LEU A 9 24.29 -25.33 -26.83
N VAL A 10 24.20 -24.78 -28.03
CA VAL A 10 23.55 -23.49 -28.27
C VAL A 10 22.07 -23.56 -27.93
N ILE A 11 21.36 -24.63 -28.33
CA ILE A 11 19.95 -24.83 -27.98
C ILE A 11 19.81 -24.96 -26.45
N ALA A 12 20.64 -25.77 -25.80
CA ALA A 12 20.61 -25.98 -24.35
C ALA A 12 20.95 -24.71 -23.55
N LEU A 13 21.81 -23.83 -24.06
CA LEU A 13 22.09 -22.54 -23.43
C LEU A 13 20.98 -21.53 -23.70
N SER A 14 20.35 -21.58 -24.86
CA SER A 14 19.25 -20.68 -25.23
C SER A 14 18.02 -20.90 -24.35
N THR A 15 17.76 -22.13 -23.89
CA THR A 15 16.66 -22.42 -22.96
C THR A 15 16.83 -21.72 -21.60
N LEU A 16 18.06 -21.37 -21.20
CA LEU A 16 18.31 -20.61 -19.96
C LEU A 16 17.82 -19.15 -20.07
N ILE A 17 17.76 -18.61 -21.29
CA ILE A 17 17.25 -17.27 -21.57
C ILE A 17 15.74 -17.34 -21.79
N SER A 18 15.30 -18.27 -22.64
CA SER A 18 13.88 -18.53 -22.92
C SER A 18 13.67 -19.97 -23.36
N GLU A 19 13.15 -20.79 -22.44
CA GLU A 19 12.78 -22.19 -22.69
C GLU A 19 11.89 -22.33 -23.93
N ASP A 20 10.80 -21.56 -23.99
CA ASP A 20 9.78 -21.70 -25.03
C ASP A 20 10.33 -21.30 -26.42
N LEU A 21 11.07 -20.19 -26.51
CA LEU A 21 11.69 -19.75 -27.78
C LEU A 21 12.78 -20.71 -28.26
N ALA A 22 13.56 -21.28 -27.33
CA ALA A 22 14.59 -22.24 -27.67
C ALA A 22 13.99 -23.57 -28.17
N CYS A 23 12.88 -24.04 -27.58
CA CYS A 23 12.15 -25.21 -28.09
C CYS A 23 11.55 -24.97 -29.47
N ILE A 24 10.97 -23.79 -29.69
CA ILE A 24 10.42 -23.40 -31.01
C ILE A 24 11.56 -23.31 -32.04
N GLY A 25 12.68 -22.67 -31.69
CA GLY A 25 13.85 -22.58 -32.55
C GLY A 25 14.43 -23.96 -32.91
N ALA A 26 14.50 -24.87 -31.94
CA ALA A 26 14.93 -26.25 -32.16
C ALA A 26 13.97 -27.01 -33.08
N GLY A 27 12.65 -26.90 -32.89
CA GLY A 27 11.64 -27.49 -33.78
C GLY A 27 11.68 -26.94 -35.20
N LEU A 28 11.94 -25.64 -35.37
CA LEU A 28 12.14 -25.01 -36.68
C LEU A 28 13.40 -25.51 -37.39
N MET A 29 14.49 -25.77 -36.66
CA MET A 29 15.69 -26.40 -37.23
C MET A 29 15.42 -27.84 -37.68
N VAL A 30 14.52 -28.55 -36.99
CA VAL A 30 14.04 -29.88 -37.39
C VAL A 30 13.19 -29.81 -38.65
N ALA A 31 12.23 -28.88 -38.72
CA ALA A 31 11.37 -28.67 -39.89
C ALA A 31 12.20 -28.41 -41.17
N LYS A 32 13.26 -27.60 -41.04
CA LYS A 32 14.17 -27.27 -42.16
C LYS A 32 15.19 -28.37 -42.49
N GLY A 33 15.17 -29.50 -41.79
CA GLY A 33 16.12 -30.61 -41.99
C GLY A 33 17.56 -30.32 -41.53
N ILE A 34 17.79 -29.24 -40.77
CA ILE A 34 19.12 -28.84 -40.28
C ILE A 34 19.56 -29.76 -39.12
N LEU A 35 18.61 -30.19 -38.29
CA LEU A 35 18.85 -31.00 -37.11
C LEU A 35 17.83 -32.15 -37.03
N GLY A 36 18.25 -33.34 -36.62
CA GLY A 36 17.31 -34.43 -36.36
C GLY A 36 16.46 -34.16 -35.11
N TYR A 37 15.24 -34.71 -35.09
CA TYR A 37 14.31 -34.55 -33.96
C TYR A 37 14.91 -34.97 -32.61
N ALA A 38 15.53 -36.15 -32.54
CA ALA A 38 16.07 -36.67 -31.29
C ALA A 38 17.19 -35.79 -30.69
N PRO A 39 18.21 -35.35 -31.46
CA PRO A 39 19.18 -34.35 -31.00
C PRO A 39 18.56 -33.03 -30.54
N ALA A 40 17.54 -32.53 -31.25
CA ALA A 40 16.87 -31.27 -30.92
C ALA A 40 16.07 -31.38 -29.60
N ALA A 41 15.28 -32.43 -29.45
CA ALA A 41 14.51 -32.71 -28.25
C ALA A 41 15.41 -32.95 -27.03
N PHE A 42 16.52 -33.68 -27.21
CA PHE A 42 17.51 -33.92 -26.16
C PHE A 42 18.20 -32.62 -25.72
N ALA A 43 18.61 -31.77 -26.68
CA ALA A 43 19.22 -30.48 -26.39
C ALA A 43 18.29 -29.56 -25.59
N ALA A 44 17.03 -29.45 -26.02
CA ALA A 44 16.01 -28.67 -25.33
C ALA A 44 15.75 -29.22 -23.92
N PHE A 45 15.55 -30.54 -23.78
CA PHE A 45 15.39 -31.20 -22.49
C PHE A 45 16.57 -30.91 -21.55
N LEU A 46 17.81 -31.10 -22.02
CA LEU A 46 19.01 -30.93 -21.21
C LEU A 46 19.13 -29.50 -20.69
N GLY A 47 18.92 -28.51 -21.56
CA GLY A 47 19.00 -27.11 -21.20
C GLY A 47 17.94 -26.68 -20.19
N ILE A 48 16.69 -27.11 -20.38
CA ILE A 48 15.61 -26.93 -19.40
C ILE A 48 15.99 -27.61 -18.10
N PHE A 49 16.50 -28.85 -18.18
CA PHE A 49 16.83 -29.65 -17.02
C PHE A 49 17.87 -28.97 -16.12
N LEU A 50 18.93 -28.45 -16.75
CA LEU A 50 19.96 -27.71 -16.04
C LEU A 50 19.47 -26.37 -15.51
N GLY A 51 18.63 -25.66 -16.27
CA GLY A 51 18.07 -24.36 -15.87
C GLY A 51 17.23 -24.43 -14.60
N ASP A 52 16.31 -25.38 -14.51
CA ASP A 52 15.44 -25.51 -13.33
C ASP A 52 16.21 -26.04 -12.10
N LEU A 53 17.25 -26.87 -12.32
CA LEU A 53 18.17 -27.28 -11.27
C LEU A 53 18.96 -26.07 -10.72
N LEU A 54 19.43 -25.18 -11.60
CA LEU A 54 20.11 -23.94 -11.21
C LEU A 54 19.18 -23.05 -10.38
N LEU A 55 17.91 -22.86 -10.78
CA LEU A 55 16.94 -22.09 -10.00
C LEU A 55 16.71 -22.66 -8.61
N PHE A 56 16.64 -23.99 -8.49
CA PHE A 56 16.55 -24.68 -7.22
C PHE A 56 17.78 -24.44 -6.33
N TYR A 57 18.99 -24.59 -6.88
CA TYR A 57 20.23 -24.33 -6.14
C TYR A 57 20.39 -22.86 -5.75
N CYS A 58 19.99 -21.93 -6.61
CA CYS A 58 19.89 -20.51 -6.29
C CYS A 58 19.02 -20.29 -5.05
N GLY A 59 17.81 -20.87 -5.01
CA GLY A 59 16.94 -20.77 -3.83
C GLY A 59 17.56 -21.38 -2.57
N ARG A 60 18.28 -22.50 -2.71
CA ARG A 60 18.94 -23.20 -1.59
C ARG A 60 20.15 -22.45 -1.02
N TRP A 61 20.90 -21.73 -1.84
CA TRP A 61 22.10 -21.00 -1.41
C TRP A 61 21.82 -19.54 -1.01
N LEU A 62 20.92 -18.86 -1.73
CA LEU A 62 20.63 -17.44 -1.50
C LEU A 62 19.65 -17.20 -0.33
N GLY A 63 18.84 -18.21 0.02
CA GLY A 63 17.90 -18.18 1.14
C GLY A 63 16.87 -17.05 1.06
N ARG A 64 16.18 -16.78 2.19
CA ARG A 64 15.17 -15.71 2.29
C ARG A 64 15.75 -14.30 2.13
N SER A 65 17.00 -14.09 2.54
CA SER A 65 17.64 -12.77 2.58
C SER A 65 17.88 -12.16 1.20
N ALA A 66 17.99 -12.96 0.14
CA ALA A 66 18.17 -12.46 -1.22
C ALA A 66 16.91 -11.85 -1.84
N LEU A 67 15.72 -12.20 -1.35
CA LEU A 67 14.44 -11.66 -1.82
C LEU A 67 14.23 -10.20 -1.46
N GLN A 68 15.02 -9.68 -0.52
CA GLN A 68 15.02 -8.28 -0.13
C GLN A 68 16.01 -7.44 -0.95
N ARG A 69 16.81 -8.07 -1.84
CA ARG A 69 17.83 -7.40 -2.66
C ARG A 69 17.39 -7.34 -4.13
N LYS A 70 17.65 -6.20 -4.78
CA LYS A 70 17.48 -6.02 -6.23
C LYS A 70 18.59 -6.78 -6.98
N PRO A 71 18.32 -7.44 -8.12
CA PRO A 71 17.06 -7.44 -8.90
C PRO A 71 16.10 -8.59 -8.56
N LEU A 72 16.46 -9.50 -7.65
CA LEU A 72 15.67 -10.71 -7.37
C LEU A 72 14.24 -10.38 -6.89
N CYS A 73 14.11 -9.30 -6.11
CA CYS A 73 12.82 -8.79 -5.65
C CYS A 73 11.92 -8.24 -6.77
N TRP A 74 12.47 -7.93 -7.96
CA TRP A 74 11.70 -7.52 -9.13
C TRP A 74 11.17 -8.72 -9.93
N LEU A 75 11.94 -9.81 -9.94
CA LEU A 75 11.60 -11.03 -10.68
C LEU A 75 10.68 -11.95 -9.88
N ILE A 76 10.84 -12.00 -8.56
CA ILE A 76 10.06 -12.89 -7.70
C ILE A 76 9.44 -12.10 -6.54
N ARG A 77 8.11 -12.00 -6.52
CA ARG A 77 7.37 -11.36 -5.42
C ARG A 77 7.34 -12.27 -4.20
N GLU A 78 7.57 -11.71 -3.03
CA GLU A 78 7.58 -12.44 -1.75
C GLU A 78 6.25 -13.16 -1.49
N GLU A 79 5.12 -12.52 -1.85
CA GLU A 79 3.77 -13.11 -1.78
C GLU A 79 3.66 -14.43 -2.56
N ALA A 80 4.23 -14.47 -3.78
CA ALA A 80 4.18 -15.66 -4.64
C ALA A 80 5.03 -16.80 -4.07
N ILE A 81 6.16 -16.50 -3.42
CA ILE A 81 6.97 -17.50 -2.72
C ILE A 81 6.25 -18.00 -1.47
N GLN A 82 5.58 -17.13 -0.70
CA GLN A 82 4.82 -17.54 0.47
C GLN A 82 3.65 -18.45 0.08
N GLU A 83 2.91 -18.12 -0.99
CA GLU A 83 1.87 -18.99 -1.55
C GLU A 83 2.45 -20.34 -2.01
N SER A 84 3.57 -20.31 -2.74
CA SER A 84 4.26 -21.52 -3.21
C SER A 84 4.77 -22.38 -2.05
N THR A 85 5.28 -21.76 -0.99
CA THR A 85 5.72 -22.41 0.26
C THR A 85 4.54 -23.12 0.92
N ALA A 86 3.40 -22.42 1.07
CA ALA A 86 2.20 -23.00 1.67
C ALA A 86 1.62 -24.14 0.83
N TRP A 87 1.64 -24.02 -0.50
CA TRP A 87 1.24 -25.10 -1.41
C TRP A 87 2.16 -26.30 -1.28
N PHE A 88 3.48 -26.07 -1.20
CA PHE A 88 4.47 -27.12 -1.04
C PHE A 88 4.29 -27.87 0.30
N THR A 89 4.04 -27.16 1.40
CA THR A 89 3.76 -27.79 2.70
C THR A 89 2.48 -28.63 2.69
N ARG A 90 1.45 -28.22 1.94
CA ARG A 90 0.14 -28.90 1.91
C ARG A 90 0.05 -30.07 0.92
N ARG A 91 0.66 -29.93 -0.26
CA ARG A 91 0.54 -30.88 -1.39
C ARG A 91 1.84 -31.60 -1.71
N GLY A 92 2.94 -31.26 -1.04
CA GLY A 92 4.24 -31.88 -1.23
C GLY A 92 4.89 -31.58 -2.59
N PRO A 93 5.84 -32.43 -3.03
CA PRO A 93 6.62 -32.24 -4.26
C PRO A 93 5.80 -32.20 -5.56
N MET A 94 4.56 -32.70 -5.56
CA MET A 94 3.67 -32.71 -6.74
C MET A 94 3.39 -31.30 -7.28
N VAL A 95 3.51 -30.27 -6.44
CA VAL A 95 3.37 -28.86 -6.83
C VAL A 95 4.39 -28.45 -7.90
N ILE A 96 5.57 -29.08 -7.93
CA ILE A 96 6.63 -28.84 -8.93
C ILE A 96 6.16 -29.26 -10.33
N LEU A 97 5.43 -30.38 -10.42
CA LEU A 97 4.87 -30.85 -11.68
C LEU A 97 3.75 -29.92 -12.15
N LEU A 98 2.87 -29.52 -11.24
CA LEU A 98 1.74 -28.64 -11.55
C LEU A 98 2.17 -27.21 -11.93
N SER A 99 3.25 -26.69 -11.35
CA SER A 99 3.74 -25.34 -11.66
C SER A 99 4.24 -25.19 -13.10
N ARG A 100 4.61 -26.30 -13.75
CA ARG A 100 5.04 -26.31 -15.16
C ARG A 100 3.90 -25.95 -16.12
N PHE A 101 2.66 -26.29 -15.75
CA PHE A 101 1.45 -25.99 -16.53
C PHE A 101 0.83 -24.62 -16.17
N LEU A 102 1.37 -23.94 -15.15
CA LEU A 102 0.88 -22.65 -14.67
C LEU A 102 1.86 -21.53 -15.03
N PRO A 103 1.53 -20.67 -16.03
CA PRO A 103 2.41 -19.57 -16.46
C PRO A 103 2.83 -18.68 -15.29
N GLY A 104 4.13 -18.36 -15.21
CA GLY A 104 4.69 -17.47 -14.18
C GLY A 104 4.86 -18.08 -12.78
N SER A 105 4.38 -19.31 -12.52
CA SER A 105 4.52 -19.95 -11.21
C SER A 105 5.82 -20.76 -11.02
N ARG A 106 6.53 -21.06 -12.12
CA ARG A 106 7.77 -21.86 -12.15
C ARG A 106 8.88 -21.25 -11.29
N LEU A 107 9.28 -20.01 -11.60
CA LEU A 107 10.36 -19.29 -10.93
C LEU A 107 10.14 -19.19 -9.40
N PRO A 108 8.97 -18.72 -8.91
CA PRO A 108 8.71 -18.67 -7.47
C PRO A 108 8.67 -20.07 -6.81
N THR A 109 8.12 -21.07 -7.49
CA THR A 109 7.96 -22.43 -6.92
C THR A 109 9.31 -23.14 -6.77
N PHE A 110 10.17 -23.09 -7.78
CA PHE A 110 11.47 -23.78 -7.76
C PHE A 110 12.43 -23.10 -6.79
N PHE A 111 12.41 -21.76 -6.76
CA PHE A 111 13.17 -20.99 -5.78
C PHE A 111 12.70 -21.30 -4.35
N ALA A 112 11.38 -21.33 -4.10
CA ALA A 112 10.81 -21.68 -2.81
C ALA A 112 11.17 -23.12 -2.37
N ALA A 113 11.13 -24.09 -3.29
CA ALA A 113 11.52 -25.47 -3.01
C ALA A 113 13.00 -25.59 -2.61
N GLY A 114 13.88 -24.80 -3.22
CA GLY A 114 15.29 -24.67 -2.83
C GLY A 114 15.46 -24.09 -1.44
N MET A 115 14.75 -22.99 -1.14
CA MET A 115 14.78 -22.33 0.18
C MET A 115 14.27 -23.22 1.31
N LEU A 116 13.32 -24.10 1.02
CA LEU A 116 12.78 -25.09 1.97
C LEU A 116 13.71 -26.30 2.18
N HIS A 117 14.90 -26.27 1.60
CA HIS A 117 15.89 -27.34 1.67
C HIS A 117 15.38 -28.74 1.29
N THR A 118 14.43 -28.80 0.34
CA THR A 118 13.82 -30.06 -0.09
C THR A 118 14.85 -31.03 -0.68
N ARG A 119 14.54 -32.33 -0.65
CA ARG A 119 15.46 -33.39 -1.11
C ARG A 119 15.68 -33.26 -2.63
N VAL A 120 16.92 -33.00 -3.03
CA VAL A 120 17.31 -32.74 -4.43
C VAL A 120 16.87 -33.86 -5.37
N TRP A 121 17.03 -35.12 -4.95
CA TRP A 121 16.64 -36.28 -5.76
C TRP A 121 15.14 -36.35 -6.03
N SER A 122 14.32 -36.06 -5.02
CA SER A 122 12.87 -36.00 -5.21
C SER A 122 12.52 -34.86 -6.17
N PHE A 123 13.14 -33.69 -6.01
CA PHE A 123 12.93 -32.55 -6.90
C PHE A 123 13.30 -32.87 -8.35
N ALA A 124 14.49 -33.43 -8.57
CA ALA A 124 15.02 -33.78 -9.88
C ALA A 124 14.17 -34.84 -10.59
N LEU A 125 13.61 -35.82 -9.88
CA LEU A 125 12.80 -36.88 -10.49
C LEU A 125 11.48 -36.36 -11.06
N TYR A 126 10.72 -35.58 -10.28
CA TYR A 126 9.46 -34.99 -10.77
C TYR A 126 9.69 -34.11 -11.99
N PHE A 127 10.81 -33.41 -11.97
CA PHE A 127 11.17 -32.51 -13.02
C PHE A 127 11.70 -33.22 -14.27
N LEU A 128 12.45 -34.31 -14.11
CA LEU A 128 12.88 -35.18 -15.21
C LEU A 128 11.66 -35.70 -15.98
N VAL A 129 10.66 -36.22 -15.27
CA VAL A 129 9.41 -36.69 -15.89
C VAL A 129 8.71 -35.56 -16.65
N ALA A 130 8.61 -34.38 -16.04
CA ALA A 130 7.95 -33.23 -16.66
C ALA A 130 8.70 -32.70 -17.90
N GLY A 131 10.04 -32.68 -17.84
CA GLY A 131 10.90 -32.24 -18.93
C GLY A 131 10.90 -33.21 -20.12
N VAL A 132 10.94 -34.51 -19.85
CA VAL A 132 10.89 -35.56 -20.88
C VAL A 132 9.55 -35.57 -21.63
N ILE A 133 8.46 -35.15 -20.98
CA ILE A 133 7.16 -35.02 -21.65
C ILE A 133 7.09 -33.70 -22.42
N TRP A 134 7.46 -32.59 -21.78
CA TRP A 134 7.22 -31.25 -22.32
C TRP A 134 8.16 -30.84 -23.45
N ALA A 135 9.46 -31.08 -23.31
CA ALA A 135 10.44 -30.59 -24.28
C ALA A 135 10.31 -31.30 -25.65
N PRO A 136 10.19 -32.65 -25.71
CA PRO A 136 9.98 -33.33 -26.99
C PRO A 136 8.63 -32.99 -27.62
N PHE A 137 7.59 -32.76 -26.80
CA PHE A 137 6.28 -32.32 -27.28
C PHE A 137 6.34 -30.94 -27.94
N LEU A 138 6.96 -29.94 -27.30
CA LEU A 138 7.10 -28.61 -27.89
C LEU A 138 7.95 -28.60 -29.16
N VAL A 139 9.05 -29.35 -29.18
CA VAL A 139 9.91 -29.48 -30.37
C VAL A 139 9.14 -30.15 -31.51
N TRP A 140 8.37 -31.20 -31.23
CA TRP A 140 7.53 -31.87 -32.23
C TRP A 140 6.43 -30.95 -32.76
N LEU A 141 5.69 -30.29 -31.86
CA LEU A 141 4.63 -29.37 -32.24
C LEU A 141 5.18 -28.23 -33.12
N SER A 142 6.36 -27.71 -32.78
CA SER A 142 7.01 -26.66 -33.55
C SER A 142 7.62 -27.17 -34.86
N SER A 143 8.00 -28.44 -34.98
CA SER A 143 8.47 -28.98 -36.26
C SER A 143 7.32 -29.20 -37.24
N GLU A 144 6.14 -29.59 -36.76
CA GLU A 144 4.95 -29.81 -37.60
C GLU A 144 4.27 -28.49 -37.99
N LEU A 145 4.12 -27.55 -37.03
CA LEU A 145 3.40 -26.29 -37.26
C LEU A 145 4.30 -25.13 -37.71
N GLY A 146 5.63 -25.27 -37.57
CA GLY A 146 6.59 -24.18 -37.74
C GLY A 146 6.57 -23.55 -39.13
N ASP A 147 6.56 -24.36 -40.19
CA ASP A 147 6.57 -23.85 -41.58
C ASP A 147 5.24 -23.21 -41.97
N SER A 148 4.11 -23.77 -41.50
CA SER A 148 2.78 -23.18 -41.71
C SER A 148 2.62 -21.85 -40.97
N LEU A 149 3.16 -21.73 -39.76
CA LEU A 149 3.16 -20.47 -39.01
C LEU A 149 4.10 -19.45 -39.65
N LEU A 150 5.31 -19.85 -40.06
CA LEU A 150 6.28 -18.94 -40.69
C LEU A 150 5.76 -18.37 -42.01
N THR A 151 5.06 -19.16 -42.81
CA THR A 151 4.43 -18.69 -44.06
C THR A 151 3.31 -17.69 -43.77
N LEU A 152 2.41 -17.99 -42.82
CA LEU A 152 1.38 -17.05 -42.36
C LEU A 152 1.94 -15.75 -41.76
N PHE A 153 3.07 -15.82 -41.05
CA PHE A 153 3.77 -14.65 -40.50
C PHE A 153 4.52 -13.86 -41.58
N ALA A 154 5.01 -14.50 -42.64
CA ALA A 154 5.67 -13.85 -43.76
C ALA A 154 4.67 -13.11 -44.67
N GLU A 155 3.51 -13.71 -44.91
CA GLU A 155 2.51 -13.20 -45.85
C GLU A 155 1.57 -12.14 -45.20
N TYR A 156 1.20 -12.31 -43.93
CA TYR A 156 0.24 -11.44 -43.22
C TYR A 156 0.78 -10.89 -41.89
N LYS A 157 2.05 -10.49 -41.88
CA LYS A 157 2.84 -10.12 -40.68
C LYS A 157 2.10 -9.31 -39.61
N LEU A 158 1.36 -8.27 -39.98
CA LEU A 158 0.61 -7.42 -39.03
C LEU A 158 -0.69 -8.08 -38.54
N VAL A 159 -1.43 -8.77 -39.42
CA VAL A 159 -2.71 -9.40 -39.10
C VAL A 159 -2.49 -10.65 -38.24
N THR A 160 -1.52 -11.49 -38.60
CA THR A 160 -1.15 -12.70 -37.84
C THR A 160 -0.63 -12.32 -36.45
N MET A 161 0.21 -11.27 -36.34
CA MET A 161 0.66 -10.77 -35.04
C MET A 161 -0.48 -10.21 -34.21
N GLY A 162 -1.39 -9.42 -34.81
CA GLY A 162 -2.58 -8.91 -34.14
C GLY A 162 -3.49 -10.02 -33.62
N ALA A 163 -3.72 -11.06 -34.43
CA ALA A 163 -4.53 -12.21 -34.07
C ALA A 163 -3.92 -13.03 -32.91
N VAL A 164 -2.61 -13.27 -32.94
CA VAL A 164 -1.91 -13.97 -31.85
C VAL A 164 -1.95 -13.16 -30.55
N LEU A 165 -1.69 -11.84 -30.62
CA LEU A 165 -1.78 -10.97 -29.44
C LEU A 165 -3.21 -10.88 -28.90
N ALA A 166 -4.22 -10.80 -29.76
CA ALA A 166 -5.61 -10.80 -29.37
C ALA A 166 -6.01 -12.14 -28.71
N ALA A 167 -5.61 -13.28 -29.30
CA ALA A 167 -5.86 -14.60 -28.71
C ALA A 167 -5.18 -14.76 -27.34
N ALA A 168 -3.92 -14.32 -27.21
CA ALA A 168 -3.21 -14.32 -25.95
C ALA A 168 -3.89 -13.41 -24.90
N ALA A 169 -4.35 -12.23 -25.30
CA ALA A 169 -5.09 -11.32 -24.43
C ALA A 169 -6.44 -11.91 -23.98
N VAL A 170 -7.16 -12.58 -24.89
CA VAL A 170 -8.41 -13.28 -24.59
C VAL A 170 -8.17 -14.44 -23.61
N ILE A 171 -7.17 -15.28 -23.86
CA ILE A 171 -6.81 -16.38 -22.96
C ILE A 171 -6.42 -15.83 -21.59
N TRP A 172 -5.61 -14.77 -21.54
CA TRP A 172 -5.24 -14.10 -20.30
C TRP A 172 -6.46 -13.55 -19.56
N LEU A 173 -7.38 -12.89 -20.27
CA LEU A 173 -8.61 -12.34 -19.69
C LEU A 173 -9.54 -13.44 -19.18
N VAL A 174 -9.66 -14.56 -19.91
CA VAL A 174 -10.39 -15.76 -19.47
C VAL A 174 -9.75 -16.32 -18.20
N ILE A 175 -8.43 -16.50 -18.15
CA ILE A 175 -7.73 -16.98 -16.95
C ILE A 175 -7.96 -16.03 -15.76
N GLN A 176 -7.91 -14.71 -15.99
CA GLN A 176 -8.04 -13.71 -14.93
C GLN A 176 -9.48 -13.47 -14.46
N LEU A 177 -10.48 -13.73 -15.30
CA LEU A 177 -11.89 -13.48 -14.97
C LEU A 177 -12.66 -14.78 -14.72
N LEU A 178 -12.55 -15.75 -15.62
CA LEU A 178 -13.32 -17.00 -15.58
C LEU A 178 -12.89 -17.89 -14.40
N ILE A 179 -11.59 -18.12 -14.22
CA ILE A 179 -11.11 -19.01 -13.14
C ILE A 179 -11.49 -18.47 -11.76
N PRO A 180 -11.29 -17.19 -11.43
CA PRO A 180 -11.75 -16.65 -10.15
C PRO A 180 -13.29 -16.65 -10.02
N SER A 181 -14.04 -16.58 -11.12
CA SER A 181 -15.52 -16.54 -11.06
C SER A 181 -16.15 -17.82 -10.51
N PHE A 182 -15.47 -18.97 -10.60
CA PHE A 182 -15.98 -20.24 -10.06
C PHE A 182 -15.92 -20.33 -8.53
N THR A 183 -15.14 -19.48 -7.87
CA THR A 183 -14.99 -19.51 -6.41
C THR A 183 -15.62 -18.28 -5.77
N PHE A 184 -16.19 -18.41 -4.58
CA PHE A 184 -16.69 -17.26 -3.83
C PHE A 184 -15.58 -16.21 -3.62
N LYS A 185 -14.41 -16.65 -3.16
CA LYS A 185 -13.23 -15.79 -2.92
C LYS A 185 -12.79 -15.07 -4.19
N GLY A 186 -12.73 -15.77 -5.32
CA GLY A 186 -12.36 -15.18 -6.59
C GLY A 186 -13.39 -14.15 -7.08
N ARG A 187 -14.70 -14.45 -7.02
CA ARG A 187 -15.77 -13.49 -7.34
C ARG A 187 -15.67 -12.22 -6.51
N ARG A 188 -15.50 -12.32 -5.19
CA ARG A 188 -15.38 -11.15 -4.31
C ARG A 188 -14.09 -10.37 -4.55
N ARG A 189 -12.98 -11.04 -4.89
CA ARG A 189 -11.75 -10.34 -5.33
C ARG A 189 -11.91 -9.61 -6.67
N LEU A 190 -12.69 -10.15 -7.61
CA LEU A 190 -13.03 -9.45 -8.86
C LEU A 190 -13.89 -8.22 -8.57
N VAL A 191 -14.90 -8.34 -7.71
CA VAL A 191 -15.71 -7.20 -7.25
C VAL A 191 -14.83 -6.13 -6.61
N SER A 192 -13.87 -6.51 -5.76
CA SER A 192 -12.89 -5.59 -5.18
C SER A 192 -12.13 -4.79 -6.25
N LYS A 193 -11.55 -5.48 -7.25
CA LYS A 193 -10.83 -4.83 -8.36
C LYS A 193 -11.73 -3.89 -9.15
N TRP A 194 -12.92 -4.35 -9.52
CA TRP A 194 -13.90 -3.57 -10.29
C TRP A 194 -14.37 -2.32 -9.55
N ARG A 195 -14.71 -2.46 -8.26
CA ARG A 195 -15.18 -1.36 -7.43
C ARG A 195 -14.10 -0.31 -7.21
N ARG A 196 -12.85 -0.71 -7.01
CA ARG A 196 -11.72 0.24 -6.92
C ARG A 196 -11.43 0.98 -8.22
N LEU A 197 -11.72 0.36 -9.37
CA LEU A 197 -11.60 1.02 -10.68
C LEU A 197 -12.75 2.02 -10.91
N THR A 198 -13.97 1.68 -10.51
CA THR A 198 -15.16 2.51 -10.74
C THR A 198 -15.39 3.59 -9.67
N ARG A 199 -14.92 3.38 -8.44
CA ARG A 199 -15.02 4.32 -7.33
C ARG A 199 -13.74 5.16 -7.24
N TRP A 200 -13.86 6.44 -7.58
CA TRP A 200 -12.75 7.38 -7.60
C TRP A 200 -12.07 7.56 -6.24
N GLU A 201 -12.76 7.28 -5.13
CA GLU A 201 -12.19 7.34 -3.77
C GLU A 201 -10.95 6.45 -3.59
N PHE A 202 -10.81 5.38 -4.41
CA PHE A 202 -9.67 4.46 -4.36
C PHE A 202 -8.65 4.67 -5.47
N TRP A 203 -8.82 5.71 -6.29
CA TRP A 203 -7.92 5.97 -7.40
C TRP A 203 -6.53 6.36 -6.91
N PRO A 204 -5.48 5.93 -7.62
CA PRO A 204 -4.12 6.33 -7.27
C PRO A 204 -3.94 7.84 -7.46
N LEU A 205 -2.98 8.41 -6.72
CA LEU A 205 -2.75 9.87 -6.69
C LEU A 205 -2.49 10.45 -8.09
N TRP A 206 -1.80 9.72 -8.96
CA TRP A 206 -1.50 10.17 -10.32
C TRP A 206 -2.75 10.31 -11.21
N ALA A 207 -3.84 9.59 -10.89
CA ALA A 207 -5.10 9.70 -11.63
C ALA A 207 -6.00 10.80 -11.05
N PHE A 208 -5.98 10.98 -9.73
CA PHE A 208 -6.86 11.93 -9.04
C PHE A 208 -6.31 13.37 -8.97
N TYR A 209 -5.02 13.56 -8.67
CA TYR A 209 -4.47 14.91 -8.42
C TYR A 209 -4.16 15.80 -9.66
N PRO A 210 -4.08 15.32 -10.93
CA PRO A 210 -3.71 16.22 -12.03
C PRO A 210 -4.58 17.49 -12.15
N PRO A 211 -5.93 17.45 -12.05
CA PRO A 211 -6.75 18.66 -12.06
C PRO A 211 -6.47 19.61 -10.90
N VAL A 212 -6.19 19.07 -9.71
CA VAL A 212 -5.82 19.84 -8.51
C VAL A 212 -4.48 20.54 -8.70
N LEU A 213 -3.50 19.86 -9.29
CA LEU A 213 -2.18 20.44 -9.58
C LEU A 213 -2.27 21.56 -10.63
N LEU A 214 -3.08 21.38 -11.67
CA LEU A 214 -3.35 22.43 -12.66
C LEU A 214 -4.00 23.66 -12.02
N TRP A 215 -4.97 23.44 -11.11
CA TRP A 215 -5.60 24.52 -10.35
C TRP A 215 -4.62 25.26 -9.44
N ILE A 216 -3.75 24.54 -8.72
CA ILE A 216 -2.68 25.13 -7.91
C ILE A 216 -1.71 25.93 -8.80
N GLY A 217 -1.36 25.42 -9.98
CA GLY A 217 -0.53 26.13 -10.96
C GLY A 217 -1.17 27.44 -11.41
N TRP A 218 -2.47 27.43 -11.71
CA TRP A 218 -3.22 28.65 -12.05
C TRP A 218 -3.26 29.64 -10.88
N LEU A 219 -3.50 29.18 -9.65
CA LEU A 219 -3.45 30.03 -8.45
C LEU A 219 -2.05 30.62 -8.26
N ALA A 220 -0.99 29.84 -8.48
CA ALA A 220 0.38 30.32 -8.40
C ALA A 220 0.66 31.43 -9.42
N ILE A 221 0.12 31.35 -10.63
CA ILE A 221 0.20 32.45 -11.62
C ILE A 221 -0.58 33.68 -11.11
N ARG A 222 -1.83 33.49 -10.70
CA ARG A 222 -2.72 34.56 -10.22
C ARG A 222 -2.15 35.33 -9.03
N TYR A 223 -1.53 34.62 -8.09
CA TYR A 223 -0.93 35.17 -6.87
C TYR A 223 0.57 35.45 -7.01
N ARG A 224 1.12 35.40 -8.24
CA ARG A 224 2.52 35.74 -8.56
C ARG A 224 3.57 34.91 -7.81
N GLY A 225 3.27 33.65 -7.53
CA GLY A 225 4.26 32.65 -7.16
C GLY A 225 3.73 31.52 -6.28
N LEU A 226 4.34 30.34 -6.45
CA LEU A 226 3.98 29.15 -5.68
C LEU A 226 4.31 29.28 -4.18
N HIS A 227 5.30 30.10 -3.82
CA HIS A 227 5.69 30.35 -2.44
C HIS A 227 4.56 30.93 -1.57
N VAL A 228 3.53 31.54 -2.16
CA VAL A 228 2.42 32.17 -1.43
C VAL A 228 1.71 31.16 -0.53
N MET A 229 1.49 29.93 -1.01
CA MET A 229 0.83 28.89 -0.21
C MET A 229 1.67 28.48 1.02
N LEU A 230 3.00 28.60 0.95
CA LEU A 230 3.91 28.23 2.04
C LEU A 230 3.84 29.20 3.23
N SER A 231 3.27 30.38 3.03
CA SER A 231 3.06 31.38 4.08
C SER A 231 1.67 31.28 4.72
N VAL A 232 0.93 30.19 4.51
CA VAL A 232 -0.45 30.04 5.03
C VAL A 232 -0.48 29.97 6.57
N ASN A 233 0.49 29.27 7.18
CA ASN A 233 0.62 29.09 8.62
C ASN A 233 2.03 29.48 9.08
N PRO A 234 2.29 30.73 9.46
CA PRO A 234 3.57 31.17 10.03
C PRO A 234 4.07 30.34 11.23
N ALA A 235 3.16 29.72 11.98
CA ALA A 235 3.48 28.85 13.12
C ALA A 235 4.12 27.51 12.73
N MET A 236 4.07 27.15 11.45
CA MET A 236 4.49 25.86 10.91
C MET A 236 5.56 26.06 9.84
N PRO A 237 6.66 25.30 9.87
CA PRO A 237 7.64 25.32 8.79
C PRO A 237 6.98 25.07 7.43
N LEU A 238 7.25 25.95 6.45
CA LEU A 238 6.67 25.91 5.11
C LEU A 238 5.13 25.89 5.08
N GLY A 239 4.47 26.43 6.11
CA GLY A 239 3.01 26.43 6.24
C GLY A 239 2.41 25.06 6.57
N GLY A 240 3.26 24.09 6.91
CA GLY A 240 2.86 22.70 7.16
C GLY A 240 2.78 21.86 5.90
N LEU A 241 3.78 22.00 5.03
CA LEU A 241 3.83 21.25 3.78
C LEU A 241 4.22 19.77 4.04
N ILE A 242 5.35 19.52 4.72
CA ILE A 242 5.90 18.17 4.97
C ILE A 242 6.75 18.20 6.25
N GLY A 243 6.80 17.05 6.95
CA GLY A 243 7.78 16.81 8.01
C GLY A 243 7.54 17.63 9.27
N GLU A 244 6.29 17.98 9.55
CA GLU A 244 5.94 18.68 10.78
C GLU A 244 6.18 17.77 12.00
N SER A 245 6.82 18.31 13.03
CA SER A 245 6.96 17.63 14.33
C SER A 245 5.61 17.66 15.03
N LYS A 246 5.06 16.47 15.33
CA LYS A 246 3.81 16.35 16.08
C LYS A 246 3.96 16.94 17.48
N LYS A 247 5.12 16.80 18.13
CA LYS A 247 5.41 17.44 19.41
C LYS A 247 5.27 18.95 19.30
N ALA A 248 5.99 19.57 18.36
CA ALA A 248 6.02 21.02 18.22
C ALA A 248 4.62 21.60 17.98
N ILE A 249 3.77 20.86 17.26
CA ILE A 249 2.37 21.23 17.02
C ILE A 249 1.54 21.08 18.30
N LEU A 250 1.63 19.95 19.00
CA LEU A 250 0.86 19.70 20.21
C LEU A 250 1.25 20.68 21.34
N ASP A 251 2.53 21.03 21.46
CA ASP A 251 3.03 22.00 22.44
C ASP A 251 2.36 23.38 22.25
N GLN A 252 2.06 23.78 21.00
CA GLN A 252 1.37 25.04 20.71
C GLN A 252 -0.12 25.01 21.11
N ILE A 253 -0.73 23.83 21.16
CA ILE A 253 -2.14 23.64 21.54
C ILE A 253 -2.28 23.43 23.05
N ALA A 254 -1.25 22.87 23.68
CA ALA A 254 -1.25 22.37 25.06
C ALA A 254 -1.31 23.45 26.16
N LEU A 255 -1.53 24.73 25.82
CA LEU A 255 -1.60 25.87 26.75
C LEU A 255 -2.69 25.79 27.85
N GLY A 256 -3.37 24.65 28.05
CA GLY A 256 -4.31 24.49 29.16
C GLY A 256 -4.75 23.08 29.54
N ASP A 257 -4.05 21.99 29.18
CA ASP A 257 -4.37 20.56 29.44
C ASP A 257 -5.78 20.05 29.01
N ARG A 258 -6.66 20.97 28.64
CA ARG A 258 -8.06 20.76 28.30
C ARG A 258 -8.19 20.10 26.94
N TRP A 259 -7.38 20.51 25.96
CA TRP A 259 -7.60 20.16 24.57
C TRP A 259 -6.72 19.03 24.06
N VAL A 260 -5.57 18.75 24.68
CA VAL A 260 -4.65 17.71 24.20
C VAL A 260 -4.65 16.53 25.16
N ALA A 261 -4.53 15.31 24.63
CA ALA A 261 -4.31 14.13 25.45
C ALA A 261 -2.85 14.08 25.90
N ALA A 262 -2.58 13.77 27.18
CA ALA A 262 -1.24 13.67 27.75
C ALA A 262 -0.31 12.89 26.82
N TYR A 263 0.89 13.43 26.58
CA TYR A 263 1.88 12.84 25.70
C TYR A 263 3.29 13.17 26.17
N GLN A 264 4.24 12.36 25.72
CA GLN A 264 5.66 12.58 25.92
C GLN A 264 6.44 12.14 24.68
N GLN A 265 7.48 12.89 24.33
CA GLN A 265 8.43 12.47 23.30
C GLN A 265 9.51 11.60 23.92
N ILE A 266 9.76 10.46 23.28
CA ILE A 266 10.80 9.50 23.59
C ILE A 266 11.88 9.68 22.51
N PRO A 267 13.09 10.12 22.88
CA PRO A 267 14.16 10.36 21.93
C PRO A 267 14.55 9.11 21.14
N GLY A 268 14.78 9.27 19.84
CA GLY A 268 15.21 8.21 18.94
C GLY A 268 16.61 7.66 19.27
N THR A 269 17.43 8.44 19.98
CA THR A 269 18.80 8.09 20.40
C THR A 269 18.87 7.04 21.51
N LEU A 270 17.78 6.80 22.23
CA LEU A 270 17.70 5.81 23.31
C LEU A 270 17.72 4.37 22.77
N THR A 271 18.21 3.43 23.60
CA THR A 271 18.12 1.98 23.34
C THR A 271 16.67 1.50 23.39
N ALA A 272 16.40 0.26 22.94
CA ALA A 272 15.05 -0.28 22.98
C ALA A 272 14.53 -0.42 24.43
N GLU A 273 15.42 -0.82 25.34
CA GLU A 273 15.14 -0.99 26.77
C GLU A 273 14.87 0.37 27.44
N GLU A 274 15.67 1.39 27.13
CA GLU A 274 15.47 2.75 27.63
C GLU A 274 14.16 3.36 27.11
N LYS A 275 13.81 3.11 25.84
CA LYS A 275 12.53 3.54 25.26
C LYS A 275 11.35 2.88 25.95
N GLU A 276 11.44 1.58 26.24
CA GLU A 276 10.40 0.86 26.97
C GLU A 276 10.24 1.41 28.39
N ALA A 277 11.36 1.60 29.11
CA ALA A 277 11.34 2.20 30.44
C ALA A 277 10.74 3.62 30.44
N ALA A 278 11.03 4.43 29.42
CA ALA A 278 10.45 5.75 29.25
C ALA A 278 8.93 5.71 29.03
N VAL A 279 8.40 4.71 28.30
CA VAL A 279 6.95 4.49 28.18
C VAL A 279 6.35 4.15 29.54
N MET A 280 6.97 3.25 30.31
CA MET A 280 6.44 2.87 31.63
C MET A 280 6.47 4.04 32.61
N ALA A 281 7.56 4.81 32.64
CA ALA A 281 7.66 6.02 33.45
C ALA A 281 6.59 7.06 33.07
N PHE A 282 6.26 7.20 31.78
CA PHE A 282 5.16 8.05 31.33
C PHE A 282 3.80 7.55 31.85
N LEU A 283 3.54 6.24 31.82
CA LEU A 283 2.32 5.64 32.34
C LEU A 283 2.16 5.90 33.84
N ASP A 284 3.21 5.60 34.61
CA ASP A 284 3.20 5.76 36.07
C ASP A 284 3.08 7.24 36.47
N GLY A 285 3.86 8.12 35.84
CA GLY A 285 3.87 9.55 36.14
C GLY A 285 2.56 10.27 35.85
N HIS A 286 1.69 9.71 35.00
CA HIS A 286 0.39 10.28 34.64
C HIS A 286 -0.81 9.44 35.11
N GLY A 287 -0.57 8.34 35.85
CA GLY A 287 -1.61 7.39 36.25
C GLY A 287 -2.40 6.84 35.06
N ILE A 288 -1.72 6.48 33.97
CA ILE A 288 -2.32 5.96 32.74
C ILE A 288 -2.17 4.44 32.71
N SER A 289 -3.27 3.73 32.47
CA SER A 289 -3.24 2.32 32.11
C SER A 289 -3.24 2.12 30.59
N PHE A 290 -2.82 0.95 30.14
CA PHE A 290 -2.99 0.55 28.75
C PHE A 290 -4.48 0.57 28.34
N PRO A 291 -4.80 0.91 27.08
CA PRO A 291 -3.88 1.13 25.96
C PRO A 291 -3.25 2.53 25.90
N VAL A 292 -2.12 2.64 25.20
CA VAL A 292 -1.52 3.92 24.77
C VAL A 292 -1.17 3.89 23.28
N VAL A 293 -0.99 5.08 22.70
CA VAL A 293 -0.63 5.24 21.28
C VAL A 293 0.86 5.56 21.19
N LEU A 294 1.58 4.78 20.40
CA LEU A 294 2.94 5.08 19.97
C LEU A 294 2.91 5.56 18.52
N LYS A 295 3.52 6.71 18.24
CA LYS A 295 3.56 7.28 16.89
C LYS A 295 4.88 8.00 16.63
N PRO A 296 5.45 7.94 15.41
CA PRO A 296 6.63 8.73 15.08
C PRO A 296 6.32 10.23 15.16
N ASP A 297 7.28 11.02 15.64
CA ASP A 297 7.13 12.48 15.73
C ASP A 297 6.90 13.07 14.33
N GLN A 298 7.67 12.64 13.35
CA GLN A 298 7.52 13.01 11.94
C GLN A 298 7.03 11.82 11.13
N GLY A 299 5.88 11.92 10.48
CA GLY A 299 5.35 10.79 9.69
C GLY A 299 4.02 11.13 9.04
N GLN A 300 3.65 10.37 8.00
CA GLN A 300 2.43 10.60 7.22
C GLN A 300 1.56 9.35 7.16
N ARG A 301 0.24 9.54 6.98
CA ARG A 301 -0.74 8.47 6.69
C ARG A 301 -0.77 7.34 7.74
N GLY A 302 -0.50 7.67 9.00
CA GLY A 302 -0.47 6.70 10.10
C GLY A 302 0.69 5.70 10.03
N GLN A 303 1.67 5.88 9.15
CA GLN A 303 2.89 5.05 9.15
C GLN A 303 3.57 5.12 10.52
N GLY A 304 3.99 3.96 11.04
CA GLY A 304 4.57 3.85 12.37
C GLY A 304 3.59 4.02 13.54
N VAL A 305 2.30 4.33 13.34
CA VAL A 305 1.35 4.46 14.45
C VAL A 305 0.87 3.08 14.94
N ALA A 306 0.95 2.85 16.25
CA ALA A 306 0.47 1.63 16.91
C ALA A 306 -0.32 1.96 18.19
N VAL A 307 -1.43 1.25 18.40
CA VAL A 307 -2.14 1.22 19.69
C VAL A 307 -1.65 0.00 20.45
N VAL A 308 -0.89 0.22 21.53
CA VAL A 308 -0.30 -0.84 22.34
C VAL A 308 -1.13 -1.05 23.61
N ARG A 309 -1.40 -2.31 23.93
CA ARG A 309 -2.27 -2.77 25.03
C ARG A 309 -1.52 -3.48 26.16
N SER A 310 -0.23 -3.73 25.97
CA SER A 310 0.61 -4.42 26.94
C SER A 310 2.06 -3.98 26.79
N GLN A 311 2.84 -4.23 27.84
CA GLN A 311 4.28 -4.06 27.82
C GLN A 311 4.96 -4.86 26.70
N SER A 312 4.56 -6.12 26.49
CA SER A 312 5.09 -6.95 25.41
C SER A 312 4.89 -6.33 24.01
N GLN A 313 3.80 -5.60 23.80
CA GLN A 313 3.56 -4.88 22.54
C GLN A 313 4.44 -3.63 22.41
N VAL A 314 4.80 -2.98 23.52
CA VAL A 314 5.79 -1.89 23.53
C VAL A 314 7.16 -2.43 23.12
N SER A 315 7.60 -3.54 23.71
CA SER A 315 8.88 -4.19 23.36
C SER A 315 8.90 -4.59 21.88
N ALA A 316 7.83 -5.21 21.38
CA ALA A 316 7.70 -5.58 19.97
C ALA A 316 7.70 -4.34 19.04
N TYR A 317 7.14 -3.22 19.48
CA TYR A 317 7.16 -1.96 18.75
C TYR A 317 8.59 -1.42 18.62
N PHE A 318 9.38 -1.40 19.71
CA PHE A 318 10.75 -0.89 19.70
C PHE A 318 11.84 -1.88 19.28
N ALA A 319 11.49 -3.14 19.00
CA ALA A 319 12.41 -4.14 18.45
C ALA A 319 13.05 -3.74 17.11
N LYS A 320 12.49 -2.75 16.40
CA LYS A 320 13.07 -2.15 15.19
C LYS A 320 13.59 -0.74 15.50
N PRO A 321 14.76 -0.34 14.97
CA PRO A 321 15.25 1.03 15.10
C PRO A 321 14.22 2.04 14.61
N ARG A 322 13.89 3.00 15.47
CA ARG A 322 12.92 4.09 15.23
C ARG A 322 13.53 5.40 15.70
N GLY A 323 13.20 6.50 15.02
CA GLY A 323 13.54 7.84 15.46
C GLY A 323 12.66 8.28 16.63
N ASP A 324 12.54 9.59 16.78
CA ASP A 324 11.76 10.19 17.88
C ASP A 324 10.31 9.70 17.84
N THR A 325 9.86 9.15 18.96
CA THR A 325 8.53 8.54 19.08
C THR A 325 7.74 9.27 20.15
N LEU A 326 6.50 9.60 19.86
CA LEU A 326 5.55 10.09 20.85
C LEU A 326 4.79 8.92 21.46
N VAL A 327 4.79 8.85 22.79
CA VAL A 327 3.78 8.13 23.56
C VAL A 327 2.66 9.10 23.91
N GLN A 328 1.41 8.68 23.68
CA GLN A 328 0.24 9.51 23.95
C GLN A 328 -0.87 8.66 24.58
N ARG A 329 -1.58 9.23 25.56
CA ARG A 329 -2.77 8.61 26.16
C ARG A 329 -3.78 8.25 25.07
N TYR A 330 -4.25 7.01 25.06
CA TYR A 330 -5.32 6.59 24.17
C TYR A 330 -6.63 7.26 24.61
N VAL A 331 -7.32 7.90 23.66
CA VAL A 331 -8.63 8.52 23.90
C VAL A 331 -9.69 7.69 23.17
N PRO A 332 -10.58 6.99 23.90
CA PRO A 332 -11.63 6.18 23.28
C PRO A 332 -12.72 7.05 22.65
N GLY A 333 -13.54 6.42 21.81
CA GLY A 333 -14.69 7.04 21.16
C GLY A 333 -14.46 7.39 19.69
N TYR A 334 -15.28 8.32 19.20
CA TYR A 334 -15.35 8.73 17.80
C TYR A 334 -14.12 9.53 17.38
N GLU A 335 -13.64 9.29 16.16
CA GLU A 335 -12.58 10.08 15.54
C GLU A 335 -13.17 11.01 14.47
N VAL A 336 -12.90 12.30 14.58
CA VAL A 336 -13.47 13.34 13.72
C VAL A 336 -12.39 14.29 13.24
N GLY A 337 -12.27 14.49 11.93
CA GLY A 337 -11.38 15.48 11.32
C GLY A 337 -12.11 16.79 11.06
N VAL A 338 -11.77 17.87 11.75
CA VAL A 338 -12.35 19.21 11.58
C VAL A 338 -11.38 20.10 10.82
N PHE A 339 -11.75 20.45 9.59
CA PHE A 339 -10.99 21.39 8.77
C PHE A 339 -11.41 22.81 9.11
N TYR A 340 -10.47 23.63 9.57
CA TYR A 340 -10.70 24.99 10.02
C TYR A 340 -9.84 25.97 9.21
N TYR A 341 -10.37 27.18 9.00
CA TYR A 341 -9.56 28.30 8.52
C TYR A 341 -9.98 29.63 9.14
N ARG A 342 -9.04 30.57 9.22
CA ARG A 342 -9.25 31.96 9.62
C ARG A 342 -8.46 32.88 8.72
N MET A 343 -9.07 33.96 8.25
CA MET A 343 -8.33 34.97 7.50
C MET A 343 -7.45 35.78 8.46
N PRO A 344 -6.20 36.11 8.10
CA PRO A 344 -5.35 36.98 8.90
C PRO A 344 -6.06 38.32 9.21
N GLY A 345 -5.94 38.79 10.44
CA GLY A 345 -6.62 40.00 10.93
C GLY A 345 -8.13 39.85 11.24
N MET A 346 -8.73 38.68 11.04
CA MET A 346 -10.11 38.42 11.47
C MET A 346 -10.15 37.86 12.90
N ALA A 347 -11.13 38.31 13.69
CA ALA A 347 -11.30 37.87 15.07
C ALA A 347 -11.75 36.41 15.20
N ARG A 348 -12.44 35.87 14.19
CA ARG A 348 -12.98 34.49 14.19
C ARG A 348 -12.75 33.80 12.85
N GLY A 349 -12.49 32.50 12.91
CA GLY A 349 -12.43 31.61 11.75
C GLY A 349 -13.74 30.88 11.49
N ARG A 350 -13.67 29.85 10.65
CA ARG A 350 -14.80 29.01 10.23
C ARG A 350 -14.37 27.56 10.06
N ILE A 351 -15.27 26.64 10.39
CA ILE A 351 -15.16 25.24 10.00
C ILE A 351 -15.52 25.12 8.52
N PHE A 352 -14.54 24.70 7.72
CA PHE A 352 -14.66 24.46 6.28
C PHE A 352 -15.31 23.11 5.99
N SER A 353 -14.91 22.07 6.71
CA SER A 353 -15.46 20.72 6.56
C SER A 353 -15.28 19.90 7.82
N ILE A 354 -16.11 18.89 8.00
CA ILE A 354 -15.99 17.91 9.08
C ILE A 354 -16.03 16.51 8.45
N THR A 355 -15.09 15.65 8.84
CA THR A 355 -15.01 14.26 8.40
C THR A 355 -15.20 13.35 9.60
N GLU A 356 -16.26 12.55 9.60
CA GLU A 356 -16.37 11.43 10.52
C GLU A 356 -15.55 10.25 10.01
N LYS A 357 -14.77 9.62 10.89
CA LYS A 357 -13.98 8.44 10.54
C LYS A 357 -14.62 7.22 11.19
N ARG A 358 -15.27 6.40 10.38
CA ARG A 358 -15.88 5.14 10.81
C ARG A 358 -14.94 3.98 10.59
N PHE A 359 -14.85 3.12 11.59
CA PHE A 359 -14.08 1.90 11.53
C PHE A 359 -15.00 0.77 11.06
N PRO A 360 -14.77 0.17 9.87
CA PRO A 360 -15.57 -0.96 9.42
C PRO A 360 -15.52 -2.11 10.44
N VAL A 361 -16.71 -2.64 10.74
CA VAL A 361 -16.92 -3.77 11.64
C VAL A 361 -17.59 -4.87 10.85
N VAL A 362 -17.14 -6.10 11.02
CA VAL A 362 -17.88 -7.29 10.57
C VAL A 362 -18.52 -7.97 11.78
N ILE A 363 -19.69 -8.54 11.59
CA ILE A 363 -20.42 -9.25 12.64
C ILE A 363 -20.24 -10.75 12.43
N GLY A 364 -19.87 -11.47 13.48
CA GLY A 364 -19.79 -12.92 13.48
C GLY A 364 -21.15 -13.56 13.27
N ASP A 365 -21.17 -14.63 12.48
CA ASP A 365 -22.37 -15.44 12.22
C ASP A 365 -22.26 -16.85 12.82
N GLY A 366 -21.27 -17.08 13.68
CA GLY A 366 -20.99 -18.37 14.34
C GLY A 366 -20.56 -19.49 13.40
N ARG A 367 -20.42 -19.23 12.09
CA ARG A 367 -20.22 -20.28 11.07
C ARG A 367 -19.03 -20.01 10.17
N HIS A 368 -18.81 -18.76 9.78
CA HIS A 368 -17.79 -18.41 8.80
C HIS A 368 -16.56 -17.76 9.43
N ASP A 369 -15.42 -17.95 8.77
CA ASP A 369 -14.16 -17.35 9.20
C ASP A 369 -14.09 -15.85 8.87
N LEU A 370 -13.18 -15.15 9.54
CA LEU A 370 -12.97 -13.71 9.34
C LEU A 370 -12.64 -13.37 7.88
N GLU A 371 -11.90 -14.22 7.17
CA GLU A 371 -11.62 -14.03 5.74
C GLU A 371 -12.92 -13.97 4.91
N TYR A 372 -13.85 -14.89 5.15
CA TYR A 372 -15.15 -14.90 4.47
C TYR A 372 -15.96 -13.65 4.81
N LEU A 373 -16.03 -13.26 6.09
CA LEU A 373 -16.79 -12.09 6.53
C LEU A 373 -16.26 -10.79 5.90
N ILE A 374 -14.93 -10.61 5.85
CA ILE A 374 -14.29 -9.46 5.15
C ILE A 374 -14.65 -9.44 3.66
N LEU A 375 -14.62 -10.61 3.01
CA LEU A 375 -14.91 -10.69 1.57
C LEU A 375 -16.40 -10.53 1.26
N LYS A 376 -17.28 -10.97 2.17
CA LYS A 376 -18.74 -10.85 2.05
C LYS A 376 -19.19 -9.40 2.23
N ASP A 377 -18.58 -8.66 3.15
CA ASP A 377 -18.95 -7.28 3.44
C ASP A 377 -18.82 -6.38 2.19
N GLU A 378 -19.85 -5.57 1.92
CA GLU A 378 -19.95 -4.75 0.71
C GLU A 378 -18.98 -3.56 0.70
N ARG A 379 -18.46 -3.15 1.86
CA ARG A 379 -17.50 -2.05 1.98
C ARG A 379 -16.07 -2.56 2.18
N ALA A 380 -15.86 -3.48 3.11
CA ALA A 380 -14.56 -4.06 3.42
C ALA A 380 -13.94 -4.78 2.21
N VAL A 381 -14.77 -5.35 1.32
CA VAL A 381 -14.29 -5.98 0.09
C VAL A 381 -13.47 -5.03 -0.78
N TYR A 382 -13.73 -3.71 -0.73
CA TYR A 382 -12.94 -2.71 -1.48
C TYR A 382 -11.48 -2.68 -1.05
N MET A 383 -11.21 -3.06 0.20
CA MET A 383 -9.87 -3.10 0.79
C MET A 383 -9.43 -4.50 1.19
N ALA A 384 -10.08 -5.54 0.65
CA ALA A 384 -9.80 -6.94 0.96
C ALA A 384 -8.31 -7.29 0.90
N GLY A 385 -7.56 -6.81 -0.11
CA GLY A 385 -6.12 -7.09 -0.21
C GLY A 385 -5.33 -6.60 1.02
N TYR A 386 -5.61 -5.39 1.49
CA TYR A 386 -4.97 -4.83 2.69
C TYR A 386 -5.47 -5.52 3.96
N LEU A 387 -6.80 -5.63 4.12
CA LEU A 387 -7.42 -6.18 5.32
C LEU A 387 -7.05 -7.65 5.56
N LEU A 388 -7.02 -8.46 4.49
CA LEU A 388 -6.59 -9.85 4.60
C LEU A 388 -5.12 -9.96 5.00
N SER A 389 -4.26 -9.05 4.53
CA SER A 389 -2.87 -9.01 4.95
C SER A 389 -2.70 -8.53 6.39
N ALA A 390 -3.50 -7.56 6.82
CA ALA A 390 -3.44 -6.98 8.16
C ALA A 390 -3.93 -7.95 9.26
N HIS A 391 -4.90 -8.81 8.92
CA HIS A 391 -5.49 -9.79 9.85
C HIS A 391 -5.02 -11.23 9.59
N ARG A 392 -3.86 -11.42 8.96
CA ARG A 392 -3.35 -12.72 8.50
C ARG A 392 -3.48 -13.82 9.56
N ASP A 393 -3.12 -13.51 10.80
CA ASP A 393 -3.08 -14.47 11.91
C ASP A 393 -4.48 -14.83 12.45
N SER A 394 -5.47 -13.95 12.22
CA SER A 394 -6.85 -14.12 12.68
C SER A 394 -7.81 -14.58 11.57
N LEU A 395 -7.36 -14.70 10.32
CA LEU A 395 -8.25 -14.97 9.17
C LEU A 395 -9.08 -16.25 9.29
N LYS A 396 -8.58 -17.25 10.02
CA LYS A 396 -9.24 -18.55 10.23
C LYS A 396 -10.05 -18.64 11.53
N ARG A 397 -10.10 -17.56 12.29
CA ARG A 397 -10.99 -17.45 13.44
C ARG A 397 -12.43 -17.38 12.95
N ILE A 398 -13.30 -18.22 13.51
CA ILE A 398 -14.75 -18.09 13.42
C ILE A 398 -15.17 -17.20 14.59
N LEU A 399 -15.92 -16.15 14.28
CA LEU A 399 -16.45 -15.22 15.27
C LEU A 399 -17.80 -15.74 15.77
N ASP A 400 -18.07 -15.57 17.06
CA ASP A 400 -19.33 -15.99 17.65
C ASP A 400 -20.50 -15.21 17.03
N GLU A 401 -21.70 -15.79 17.06
CA GLU A 401 -22.89 -15.13 16.52
C GLU A 401 -23.15 -13.78 17.22
N GLY A 402 -23.20 -12.70 16.44
CA GLY A 402 -23.36 -11.35 16.95
C GLY A 402 -22.08 -10.68 17.44
N GLU A 403 -20.93 -11.37 17.47
CA GLU A 403 -19.65 -10.79 17.90
C GLU A 403 -19.18 -9.70 16.91
N PRO A 404 -19.03 -8.43 17.33
CA PRO A 404 -18.48 -7.39 16.46
C PRO A 404 -16.95 -7.46 16.41
N TYR A 405 -16.40 -7.48 15.20
CA TYR A 405 -14.96 -7.43 14.97
C TYR A 405 -14.57 -6.21 14.15
N THR A 406 -13.88 -5.26 14.80
CA THR A 406 -13.39 -4.04 14.18
C THR A 406 -12.18 -4.32 13.29
N LEU A 407 -12.30 -4.04 12.00
CA LEU A 407 -11.28 -4.37 11.01
C LEU A 407 -10.08 -3.41 11.02
N VAL A 408 -10.24 -2.19 11.54
CA VAL A 408 -9.18 -1.18 11.57
C VAL A 408 -9.32 -0.32 12.82
N GLU A 409 -8.22 0.02 13.46
CA GLU A 409 -8.23 0.83 14.70
C GLU A 409 -7.78 2.28 14.47
N LEU A 410 -7.29 2.59 13.27
CA LEU A 410 -6.73 3.89 12.89
C LEU A 410 -7.60 4.58 11.85
N GLY A 411 -7.84 5.88 12.05
CA GLY A 411 -8.64 6.75 11.18
C GLY A 411 -7.97 7.14 9.86
N THR A 412 -7.35 6.19 9.17
CA THR A 412 -6.66 6.43 7.90
C THR A 412 -7.41 5.74 6.75
N HIS A 413 -7.86 6.52 5.76
CA HIS A 413 -8.62 6.02 4.60
C HIS A 413 -7.87 4.91 3.85
N CYS A 414 -6.58 5.10 3.56
CA CYS A 414 -5.77 4.10 2.86
C CYS A 414 -5.51 2.82 3.67
N ARG A 415 -5.98 2.73 4.92
CA ARG A 415 -5.94 1.53 5.75
C ARG A 415 -7.32 0.91 5.99
N GLY A 416 -8.42 1.49 5.50
CA GLY A 416 -9.76 0.90 5.65
C GLY A 416 -10.76 1.74 6.41
N ALA A 417 -10.34 2.85 7.03
CA ALA A 417 -11.30 3.75 7.67
C ALA A 417 -12.23 4.36 6.60
N VAL A 418 -13.53 4.34 6.87
CA VAL A 418 -14.53 4.95 6.01
C VAL A 418 -14.71 6.40 6.42
N PHE A 419 -14.49 7.33 5.50
CA PHE A 419 -14.71 8.74 5.74
C PHE A 419 -16.13 9.10 5.33
N GLN A 420 -16.84 9.79 6.21
CA GLN A 420 -18.20 10.27 5.96
C GLN A 420 -18.26 11.79 6.13
N ASP A 421 -19.22 12.40 5.45
CA ASP A 421 -19.49 13.82 5.62
C ASP A 421 -20.13 14.07 7.01
N GLY A 422 -19.36 14.71 7.88
CA GLY A 422 -19.75 15.02 9.25
C GLY A 422 -20.26 16.44 9.42
N ILE A 423 -20.64 17.15 8.34
CA ILE A 423 -21.01 18.57 8.42
C ILE A 423 -22.18 18.84 9.38
N TRP A 424 -23.03 17.85 9.65
CA TRP A 424 -24.13 17.92 10.62
C TRP A 424 -23.66 18.10 12.08
N LEU A 425 -22.38 17.79 12.38
CA LEU A 425 -21.75 18.09 13.68
C LEU A 425 -21.43 19.57 13.86
N LYS A 426 -21.46 20.36 12.77
CA LYS A 426 -21.10 21.77 12.81
C LYS A 426 -22.15 22.58 13.56
N THR A 427 -21.75 23.15 14.68
CA THR A 427 -22.56 24.11 15.44
C THR A 427 -21.76 25.39 15.71
N PRO A 428 -22.43 26.50 16.08
CA PRO A 428 -21.75 27.70 16.56
C PRO A 428 -20.88 27.45 17.80
N ALA A 429 -21.23 26.48 18.65
CA ALA A 429 -20.46 26.15 19.85
C ALA A 429 -19.15 25.43 19.51
N LEU A 430 -19.22 24.42 18.64
CA LEU A 430 -18.03 23.74 18.13
C LEU A 430 -17.13 24.70 17.36
N GLU A 431 -17.68 25.56 16.50
CA GLU A 431 -16.87 26.54 15.77
C GLU A 431 -16.14 27.52 16.71
N ARG A 432 -16.77 27.94 17.83
CA ARG A 432 -16.10 28.74 18.87
C ARG A 432 -14.98 27.97 19.57
N ALA A 433 -15.21 26.71 19.93
CA ALA A 433 -14.18 25.89 20.58
C ALA A 433 -12.97 25.67 19.64
N MET A 434 -13.21 25.38 18.36
CA MET A 434 -12.14 25.26 17.37
C MET A 434 -11.40 26.58 17.14
N ASP A 435 -12.12 27.71 17.19
CA ASP A 435 -11.53 29.04 17.09
C ASP A 435 -10.61 29.34 18.29
N GLU A 436 -11.05 29.04 19.52
CA GLU A 436 -10.24 29.16 20.74
C GLU A 436 -8.94 28.35 20.63
N ILE A 437 -9.03 27.09 20.19
CA ILE A 437 -7.88 26.20 19.96
C ILE A 437 -6.96 26.76 18.88
N ALA A 438 -7.51 27.17 17.73
CA ALA A 438 -6.71 27.70 16.64
C ALA A 438 -6.00 29.01 17.01
N GLN A 439 -6.60 29.81 17.89
CA GLN A 439 -6.02 31.07 18.38
C GLN A 439 -4.92 30.87 19.42
N SER A 440 -4.92 29.76 20.16
CA SER A 440 -3.80 29.43 21.05
C SER A 440 -2.51 29.17 20.26
N CYS A 441 -2.62 28.63 19.04
CA CYS A 441 -1.52 28.48 18.10
C CYS A 441 -1.26 29.78 17.33
N LYS A 442 -0.48 30.69 17.92
CA LYS A 442 -0.11 31.97 17.28
C LYS A 442 0.55 31.74 15.91
N GLY A 443 -0.11 32.20 14.85
CA GLY A 443 0.35 32.01 13.47
C GLY A 443 -0.24 30.78 12.76
N PHE A 444 -1.25 30.14 13.34
CA PHE A 444 -2.04 29.12 12.65
C PHE A 444 -3.34 29.74 12.07
N TYR A 445 -3.63 29.41 10.82
CA TYR A 445 -4.77 29.97 10.08
C TYR A 445 -5.52 28.96 9.22
N PHE A 446 -4.93 27.79 8.92
CA PHE A 446 -5.50 26.88 7.93
C PHE A 446 -5.02 25.45 8.18
N GLY A 447 -5.94 24.52 8.38
CA GLY A 447 -5.57 23.12 8.51
C GLY A 447 -6.67 22.23 9.04
N ARG A 448 -6.33 20.98 9.32
CA ARG A 448 -7.24 19.97 9.86
C ARG A 448 -6.81 19.55 11.26
N PHE A 449 -7.73 19.66 12.21
CA PHE A 449 -7.62 19.06 13.53
C PHE A 449 -8.24 17.67 13.50
N ASP A 450 -7.49 16.65 13.88
CA ASP A 450 -8.02 15.31 14.12
C ASP A 450 -8.32 15.16 15.61
N LEU A 451 -9.60 14.96 15.92
CA LEU A 451 -10.16 14.95 17.25
C LEU A 451 -10.61 13.55 17.64
N ARG A 452 -10.55 13.23 18.93
CA ARG A 452 -11.22 12.09 19.55
C ARG A 452 -12.20 12.59 20.59
N CYS A 453 -13.41 12.03 20.60
CA CYS A 453 -14.45 12.37 21.57
C CYS A 453 -15.26 11.13 21.97
N PRO A 454 -15.63 10.98 23.27
CA PRO A 454 -16.50 9.88 23.70
C PRO A 454 -17.92 9.99 23.14
N ASN A 455 -18.41 11.22 22.96
CA ASN A 455 -19.79 11.52 22.56
C ASN A 455 -19.82 12.62 21.49
N LEU A 456 -20.59 12.41 20.42
CA LEU A 456 -20.77 13.38 19.34
C LEU A 456 -21.64 14.58 19.74
N GLU A 457 -22.55 14.42 20.71
CA GLU A 457 -23.36 15.55 21.20
C GLU A 457 -22.52 16.52 22.04
N ASP A 458 -21.59 16.01 22.85
CA ASP A 458 -20.62 16.87 23.56
C ASP A 458 -19.72 17.60 22.58
N LEU A 459 -19.27 16.92 21.51
CA LEU A 459 -18.50 17.54 20.43
C LEU A 459 -19.30 18.67 19.77
N LYS A 460 -20.58 18.46 19.45
CA LYS A 460 -21.49 19.51 18.95
C LYS A 460 -21.61 20.68 19.93
N ALA A 461 -21.55 20.43 21.23
CA ALA A 461 -21.55 21.49 22.24
C ALA A 461 -20.17 22.17 22.42
N GLY A 462 -19.11 21.71 21.73
CA GLY A 462 -17.75 22.21 21.89
C GLY A 462 -17.07 21.73 23.17
N MET A 463 -17.46 20.56 23.68
CA MET A 463 -17.03 20.01 24.96
C MET A 463 -16.48 18.58 24.83
N ASN A 464 -15.73 18.13 25.84
CA ASN A 464 -15.28 16.73 26.03
C ASN A 464 -14.64 16.06 24.81
N PHE A 465 -13.76 16.77 24.11
CA PHE A 465 -12.95 16.21 23.03
C PHE A 465 -11.47 16.51 23.23
N LYS A 466 -10.62 15.71 22.59
CA LYS A 466 -9.16 15.87 22.60
C LYS A 466 -8.64 15.95 21.17
N VAL A 467 -7.77 16.91 20.91
CA VAL A 467 -6.96 17.04 19.70
C VAL A 467 -5.83 16.00 19.77
N ILE A 468 -5.77 15.14 18.76
CA ILE A 468 -4.76 14.08 18.65
C ILE A 468 -3.68 14.47 17.63
N GLU A 469 -4.07 15.22 16.60
CA GLU A 469 -3.18 15.71 15.54
C GLU A 469 -3.73 17.02 14.97
N LEU A 470 -2.83 17.90 14.55
CA LEU A 470 -3.16 19.08 13.75
C LEU A 470 -2.24 19.07 12.53
N ASN A 471 -2.84 19.18 11.34
CA ASN A 471 -2.16 19.13 10.06
C ASN A 471 -2.27 20.49 9.35
N GLY A 472 -1.18 21.01 8.78
CA GLY A 472 -1.15 22.30 8.10
C GLY A 472 -1.63 22.27 6.64
N LEU A 473 -0.88 22.92 5.75
CA LEU A 473 -1.25 23.16 4.34
C LEU A 473 -1.62 21.90 3.55
N THR A 474 -0.94 20.76 3.78
CA THR A 474 -1.21 19.51 3.05
C THR A 474 -2.35 18.69 3.62
N SER A 475 -2.99 19.16 4.70
CA SER A 475 -4.24 18.56 5.15
C SER A 475 -5.28 18.65 4.05
N GLU A 476 -6.01 17.56 3.84
CA GLU A 476 -7.10 17.50 2.86
C GLU A 476 -8.44 17.54 3.59
N ALA A 477 -9.43 18.20 2.99
CA ALA A 477 -10.82 18.13 3.42
C ALA A 477 -11.39 16.73 3.13
N THR A 478 -11.08 15.78 3.99
CA THR A 478 -11.27 14.34 3.77
C THR A 478 -12.71 13.86 3.64
N HIS A 479 -13.70 14.69 3.97
CA HIS A 479 -15.13 14.42 3.72
C HIS A 479 -15.44 14.21 2.23
N ILE A 480 -14.57 14.67 1.32
CA ILE A 480 -14.72 14.40 -0.11
C ILE A 480 -14.82 12.90 -0.40
N TYR A 481 -14.16 12.05 0.39
CA TYR A 481 -14.17 10.59 0.22
C TYR A 481 -15.45 9.92 0.75
N ASN A 482 -16.48 10.68 1.15
CA ASN A 482 -17.79 10.12 1.44
C ASN A 482 -18.31 9.32 0.21
N PRO A 483 -18.74 8.05 0.35
CA PRO A 483 -19.10 7.20 -0.78
C PRO A 483 -20.21 7.73 -1.72
N GLY A 484 -21.01 8.70 -1.25
CA GLY A 484 -22.03 9.38 -2.05
C GLY A 484 -21.52 10.53 -2.92
N ASN A 485 -20.29 11.00 -2.71
CA ASN A 485 -19.77 12.16 -3.42
C ASN A 485 -19.30 11.83 -4.85
N THR A 486 -19.57 12.75 -5.76
CA THR A 486 -19.06 12.68 -7.13
C THR A 486 -17.62 13.19 -7.21
N LEU A 487 -16.89 12.78 -8.25
CA LEU A 487 -15.53 13.27 -8.51
C LEU A 487 -15.49 14.80 -8.67
N TRP A 488 -16.50 15.37 -9.34
CA TRP A 488 -16.61 16.82 -9.55
C TRP A 488 -16.86 17.59 -8.26
N TYR A 489 -17.67 17.04 -7.35
CA TYR A 489 -17.84 17.59 -6.01
C TYR A 489 -16.51 17.64 -5.26
N ALA A 490 -15.76 16.54 -5.28
CA ALA A 490 -14.45 16.46 -4.63
C ALA A 490 -13.48 17.52 -5.17
N TYR A 491 -13.40 17.68 -6.49
CA TYR A 491 -12.59 18.74 -7.10
C TYR A 491 -13.07 20.14 -6.71
N GLY A 492 -14.38 20.40 -6.69
CA GLY A 492 -14.92 21.69 -6.26
C GLY A 492 -14.51 22.06 -4.83
N VAL A 493 -14.55 21.09 -3.92
CA VAL A 493 -14.08 21.27 -2.53
C VAL A 493 -12.58 21.56 -2.50
N LEU A 494 -11.76 20.76 -3.18
CA LEU A 494 -10.30 20.94 -3.19
C LEU A 494 -9.90 22.27 -3.83
N PHE A 495 -10.56 22.68 -4.92
CA PHE A 495 -10.29 23.96 -5.57
C PHE A 495 -10.59 25.13 -4.63
N LYS A 496 -11.72 25.05 -3.90
CA LYS A 496 -12.09 26.05 -2.88
C LYS A 496 -11.09 26.06 -1.72
N GLN A 497 -10.68 24.89 -1.24
CA GLN A 497 -9.68 24.74 -0.18
C GLN A 497 -8.36 25.43 -0.57
N TRP A 498 -7.80 25.10 -1.74
CA TRP A 498 -6.55 25.71 -2.22
C TRP A 498 -6.70 27.22 -2.48
N ALA A 499 -7.84 27.67 -3.00
CA ALA A 499 -8.10 29.11 -3.16
C ALA A 499 -8.17 29.86 -1.81
N ILE A 500 -8.60 29.21 -0.73
CA ILE A 500 -8.53 29.77 0.64
C ILE A 500 -7.07 29.86 1.09
N ALA A 501 -6.29 28.78 0.93
CA ALA A 501 -4.88 28.75 1.33
C ALA A 501 -4.06 29.86 0.66
N PHE A 502 -4.21 30.07 -0.65
CA PHE A 502 -3.54 31.16 -1.36
C PHE A 502 -4.00 32.55 -0.90
N ARG A 503 -5.28 32.74 -0.59
CA ARG A 503 -5.79 34.02 -0.05
C ARG A 503 -5.20 34.34 1.32
N ILE A 504 -5.12 33.36 2.21
CA ILE A 504 -4.50 33.50 3.53
C ILE A 504 -3.01 33.79 3.38
N GLY A 505 -2.29 32.98 2.61
CA GLY A 505 -0.86 33.17 2.37
C GLY A 505 -0.52 34.54 1.77
N GLN A 506 -1.32 35.02 0.82
CA GLN A 506 -1.15 36.35 0.23
C GLN A 506 -1.34 37.47 1.26
N ARG A 507 -2.27 37.30 2.21
CA ARG A 507 -2.53 38.28 3.26
C ARG A 507 -1.41 38.27 4.31
N ASN A 508 -0.99 37.09 4.76
CA ASN A 508 0.18 36.95 5.63
C ASN A 508 1.44 37.61 5.03
N LEU A 509 1.69 37.43 3.73
CA LEU A 509 2.80 38.10 3.05
C LEU A 509 2.66 39.63 3.01
N ARG A 510 1.43 40.15 2.89
CA ARG A 510 1.18 41.60 2.98
C ARG A 510 1.37 42.13 4.40
N ASP A 511 1.07 41.30 5.40
CA ASP A 511 1.24 41.60 6.83
C ASP A 511 2.71 41.42 7.29
N GLY A 512 3.66 41.22 6.37
CA GLY A 512 5.10 41.18 6.65
C GLY A 512 5.64 39.81 7.08
N VAL A 513 4.85 38.73 6.97
CA VAL A 513 5.34 37.37 7.24
C VAL A 513 6.51 37.03 6.31
N ARG A 514 7.55 36.41 6.87
CA ARG A 514 8.73 35.97 6.12
C ARG A 514 8.34 35.10 4.94
N ARG A 515 8.88 35.45 3.78
CA ARG A 515 8.71 34.66 2.55
C ARG A 515 9.54 33.39 2.60
N GLU A 516 8.85 32.25 2.56
CA GLU A 516 9.47 30.95 2.38
C GLU A 516 9.89 30.73 0.93
N ARG A 517 10.96 29.94 0.71
CA ARG A 517 11.45 29.63 -0.64
C ARG A 517 11.03 28.23 -1.04
N VAL A 518 10.55 28.07 -2.27
CA VAL A 518 10.17 26.76 -2.85
C VAL A 518 11.33 25.76 -2.81
N ARG A 519 12.58 26.24 -2.97
CA ARG A 519 13.78 25.40 -2.86
C ARG A 519 13.92 24.73 -1.48
N ASP A 520 13.50 25.41 -0.41
CA ASP A 520 13.62 24.90 0.96
C ASP A 520 12.55 23.82 1.19
N ALA A 521 11.37 23.96 0.55
CA ALA A 521 10.37 22.89 0.47
C ALA A 521 10.86 21.64 -0.26
N ILE A 522 11.55 21.80 -1.39
CA ILE A 522 12.13 20.65 -2.11
C ILE A 522 13.19 19.96 -1.25
N LYS A 523 14.06 20.72 -0.58
CA LYS A 523 15.08 20.17 0.33
C LYS A 523 14.45 19.37 1.48
N GLN A 524 13.42 19.92 2.12
CA GLN A 524 12.73 19.24 3.23
C GLN A 524 12.01 17.97 2.76
N TRP A 525 11.39 18.00 1.57
CA TRP A 525 10.79 16.80 0.98
C TRP A 525 11.82 15.71 0.66
N LEU A 526 12.98 16.09 0.10
CA LEU A 526 14.07 15.14 -0.17
C LEU A 526 14.66 14.56 1.13
N ALA A 527 14.78 15.37 2.18
CA ALA A 527 15.23 14.90 3.49
C ALA A 527 14.22 13.92 4.09
N PHE A 528 12.91 14.23 4.02
CA PHE A 528 11.85 13.36 4.48
C PHE A 528 11.84 12.00 3.75
N GLN A 529 12.00 11.98 2.42
CA GLN A 529 12.10 10.74 1.62
C GLN A 529 13.32 9.86 2.00
N ARG A 530 14.36 10.46 2.60
CA ARG A 530 15.56 9.74 3.06
C ARG A 530 15.45 9.28 4.52
N ALA A 531 14.44 9.73 5.26
CA ALA A 531 14.27 9.34 6.65
C ALA A 531 13.98 7.83 6.76
N PRO A 532 14.60 7.13 7.75
CA PRO A 532 14.44 5.69 7.91
C PRO A 532 13.00 5.26 8.20
N GLU A 533 12.14 6.19 8.63
CA GLU A 533 10.73 5.92 8.95
C GLU A 533 9.80 5.87 7.72
N VAL A 534 10.29 6.35 6.56
CA VAL A 534 9.55 6.36 5.28
C VAL A 534 9.91 5.15 4.40
N ARG A 535 11.03 4.48 4.70
CA ARG A 535 11.45 3.21 4.07
C ARG A 535 10.90 2.01 4.83
#